data_AF-A0A078KTC1-F1
#
_entry.id   AF-A0A078KTC1-F1
#
_cell.length_a   1.000
_cell.length_b   1.000
_cell.length_c   1.000
_cell.angle_alpha   90.00
_cell.angle_beta   90.00
_cell.angle_gamma   90.00
#
_symmetry.space_group_name_H-M   'P 1'
#
loop_
_entity.id
_entity.type
_entity.pdbx_description
1 polymer ?
#
loop_
_entity_poly.entity_id
_entity_poly.type
_entity_poly.pdbx_seq_one_letter_code
_entity_poly.pdbx_strand_id
1 'polypeptide(L)' 'MQKLSVEDIVKNNENCYSFVVAIAKRARQISEKANDEGIILDEKPVQTAVKEFVEGKFRIKTEKNNENEPKAESDTQ' A
#
# COMPACT_ATOMS: atom_id res chain seq x y z
N MET A 1 9.28 5.16 -20.46
CA MET A 1 8.15 5.28 -19.51
C MET A 1 7.36 3.98 -19.58
N GLN A 2 7.59 3.02 -18.68
CA GLN A 2 6.83 1.76 -18.68
C GLN A 2 5.47 2.02 -18.03
N LYS A 3 4.40 1.95 -18.82
CA LYS A 3 3.03 1.99 -18.31
C LYS A 3 2.74 0.62 -17.72
N LEU A 4 2.89 0.47 -16.40
CA LEU A 4 2.37 -0.69 -15.67
C LEU A 4 0.87 -0.72 -15.92
N SER A 5 0.39 -1.69 -16.69
CA SER A 5 -1.05 -1.84 -16.92
C SER A 5 -1.69 -2.47 -15.70
N VAL A 6 -2.86 -1.98 -15.32
CA VAL A 6 -3.66 -2.58 -14.24
C VAL A 6 -3.94 -4.05 -14.57
N GLU A 7 -4.06 -4.39 -15.85
CA GLU A 7 -4.25 -5.77 -16.33
C GLU A 7 -3.08 -6.71 -15.98
N ASP A 8 -1.83 -6.22 -15.94
CA ASP A 8 -0.66 -7.04 -15.61
C ASP A 8 -0.58 -7.33 -14.10
N ILE A 9 -1.10 -6.42 -13.28
CA ILE A 9 -1.17 -6.55 -11.82
C ILE A 9 -2.31 -7.52 -11.41
N VAL A 10 -3.41 -7.53 -12.18
CA VAL A 10 -4.65 -8.26 -11.87
C VAL A 10 -4.61 -9.75 -12.27
N LYS A 11 -3.62 -10.19 -13.06
CA LYS A 11 -3.51 -11.60 -13.52
C LYS A 11 -3.45 -12.67 -12.42
N ASN A 12 -3.26 -12.28 -11.15
CA ASN A 12 -3.12 -13.21 -10.03
C ASN A 12 -4.39 -13.45 -9.20
N ASN A 13 -5.59 -13.20 -9.74
CA ASN A 13 -6.85 -13.55 -9.06
C ASN A 13 -7.11 -12.76 -7.75
N GLU A 14 -6.51 -11.56 -7.66
CA GLU A 14 -6.71 -10.63 -6.56
C GLU A 14 -7.74 -9.56 -6.96
N ASN A 15 -8.70 -9.31 -6.08
CA ASN A 15 -9.81 -8.39 -6.31
C ASN A 15 -9.26 -6.98 -6.62
N CYS A 16 -9.44 -6.48 -7.85
CA CYS A 16 -8.99 -5.15 -8.29
C CYS A 16 -9.40 -4.04 -7.31
N TYR A 17 -10.58 -4.19 -6.70
CA TYR A 17 -11.07 -3.26 -5.70
C TYR A 17 -10.20 -3.24 -4.45
N SER A 18 -9.85 -4.42 -3.92
CA SER A 18 -8.95 -4.56 -2.77
C SER A 18 -7.57 -3.98 -3.06
N PHE A 19 -7.08 -4.15 -4.29
CA PHE A 19 -5.85 -3.52 -4.75
C PHE A 19 -5.91 -1.99 -4.71
N VAL A 20 -6.91 -1.41 -5.38
CA VAL A 20 -7.08 0.06 -5.42
C VAL A 20 -7.25 0.63 -4.01
N VAL A 21 -8.06 0.00 -3.16
CA VAL A 21 -8.28 0.44 -1.78
C VAL A 21 -6.98 0.37 -0.97
N ALA A 22 -6.19 -0.69 -1.10
CA ALA A 22 -4.94 -0.83 -0.36
C ALA A 22 -3.89 0.19 -0.82
N ILE A 23 -3.73 0.40 -2.13
CA ILE A 23 -2.85 1.45 -2.67
C ILE A 23 -3.28 2.83 -2.19
N ALA A 24 -4.58 3.14 -2.22
CA ALA A 24 -5.08 4.43 -1.76
C ALA A 24 -4.83 4.66 -0.26
N LYS A 25 -5.03 3.64 0.58
CA LYS A 25 -4.70 3.70 2.01
C LYS A 25 -3.21 3.97 2.22
N ARG A 26 -2.35 3.22 1.53
CA ARG A 26 -0.90 3.39 1.65
C ARG A 26 -0.43 4.76 1.17
N ALA A 27 -0.99 5.26 0.07
CA ALA A 27 -0.67 6.59 -0.44
C ALA A 27 -1.02 7.71 0.56
N ARG A 28 -2.15 7.60 1.27
CA ARG A 28 -2.51 8.54 2.34
C ARG A 28 -1.50 8.50 3.48
N GLN A 29 -1.13 7.31 3.97
CA GLN A 29 -0.11 7.17 5.03
C GLN A 29 1.23 7.82 4.65
N ILE A 30 1.67 7.64 3.40
CA ILE A 30 2.90 8.27 2.90
C ILE A 30 2.78 9.80 2.92
N SER A 31 1.63 10.32 2.49
CA SER A 31 1.37 11.76 2.45
C SER A 31 1.26 12.36 3.86
N GLU A 32 0.57 11.69 4.78
CA GLU A 32 0.42 12.10 6.17
C GLU A 32 1.77 12.10 6.87
N LYS A 33 2.54 11.01 6.75
CA LYS A 33 3.89 10.92 7.33
C LYS A 33 4.82 12.03 6.82
N ALA A 34 4.80 12.30 5.52
CA ALA A 34 5.61 13.37 4.94
C ALA A 34 5.18 14.76 5.45
N ASN A 35 3.88 14.98 5.60
CA ASN A 35 3.36 16.23 6.15
C ASN A 35 3.74 16.40 7.64
N ASP A 36 3.64 15.34 8.43
CA ASP A 36 3.97 15.35 9.86
C ASP A 36 5.48 15.54 10.10
N GLU A 37 6.33 14.95 9.24
CA GLU A 37 7.78 15.10 9.28
C GLU A 37 8.27 16.39 8.58
N GLY A 38 7.37 17.14 7.93
CA GLY A 38 7.71 18.34 7.16
C GLY A 38 8.57 18.04 5.90
N ILE A 39 8.52 16.81 5.39
CA ILE A 39 9.28 16.35 4.24
C ILE A 39 8.54 16.69 2.95
N ILE A 40 9.25 17.29 2.00
CA ILE A 40 8.75 17.50 0.64
C ILE A 40 8.88 16.19 -0.13
N LEU A 41 7.76 15.67 -0.63
CA LEU A 41 7.72 14.47 -1.47
C LEU A 41 8.05 14.82 -2.93
N ASP A 42 9.16 14.26 -3.44
CA ASP A 42 9.55 14.39 -4.85
C ASP A 42 8.68 13.56 -5.80
N GLU A 43 8.15 12.43 -5.32
CA GLU A 43 7.27 11.53 -6.07
C GLU A 43 5.82 11.59 -5.55
N LYS A 44 4.84 11.38 -6.43
CA LYS A 44 3.43 11.36 -6.00
C LYS A 44 3.22 10.18 -5.03
N PRO A 45 2.52 10.37 -3.89
CA PRO A 45 2.32 9.32 -2.89
C PRO A 45 1.74 8.01 -3.46
N VAL A 46 0.85 8.12 -4.46
CA VAL A 46 0.27 6.97 -5.15
C VAL A 46 1.30 6.19 -5.96
N GLN A 47 2.25 6.86 -6.62
CA GLN A 47 3.31 6.20 -7.37
C GLN A 47 4.27 5.49 -6.43
N THR A 48 4.65 6.13 -5.32
CA THR A 48 5.47 5.52 -4.27
C THR A 48 4.77 4.29 -3.68
N ALA A 49 3.47 4.36 -3.40
CA ALA A 49 2.70 3.22 -2.91
C ALA A 49 2.68 2.04 -3.89
N VAL A 50 2.50 2.29 -5.20
CA VAL A 50 2.56 1.23 -6.22
C VAL A 50 3.97 0.63 -6.32
N LYS A 51 5.01 1.46 -6.27
CA LYS A 51 6.40 1.01 -6.28
C LYS A 51 6.71 0.13 -5.07
N GLU A 52 6.31 0.54 -3.87
CA GLU A 52 6.47 -0.25 -2.66
C GLU A 52 5.74 -1.60 -2.73
N PHE A 53 4.57 -1.64 -3.39
CA PHE A 53 3.84 -2.89 -3.62
C PHE A 53 4.60 -3.82 -4.58
N VAL A 54 5.08 -3.31 -5.71
CA VAL A 54 5.86 -4.08 -6.70
C VAL A 54 7.20 -4.55 -6.12
N GLU A 55 7.83 -3.76 -5.27
CA GLU A 55 9.03 -4.13 -4.50
C GLU A 55 8.75 -5.17 -3.39
N GLY A 56 7.48 -5.44 -3.08
CA GLY A 56 7.08 -6.41 -2.06
C GLY A 56 7.21 -5.90 -0.62
N LYS A 57 7.36 -4.58 -0.41
CA LYS A 57 7.45 -3.96 0.93
C LYS A 57 6.17 -4.11 1.75
N PHE A 58 5.03 -4.26 1.08
CA PHE A 58 3.76 -4.61 1.72
C PHE A 58 2.94 -5.52 0.81
N ARG A 59 1.98 -6.23 1.41
CA ARG A 59 1.07 -7.13 0.70
C ARG A 59 -0.37 -6.83 1.09
N ILE A 60 -1.28 -7.04 0.15
CA ILE A 60 -2.70 -6.81 0.36
C ILE A 60 -3.28 -8.08 0.95
N LYS A 61 -3.51 -8.07 2.26
CA LYS A 61 -4.30 -9.12 2.90
C LYS A 61 -5.77 -8.83 2.64
N THR A 62 -6.39 -9.62 1.77
CA THR A 62 -7.84 -9.69 1.73
C THR A 62 -8.26 -10.74 2.74
N GLU A 63 -9.05 -10.34 3.74
CA GLU A 63 -9.70 -11.30 4.62
C GLU A 63 -10.71 -12.10 3.80
N LYS A 64 -10.25 -13.17 3.16
CA LYS A 64 -11.07 -14.36 3.05
C LYS A 64 -10.90 -15.02 4.40
N ASN A 65 -11.91 -14.92 5.27
CA ASN A 65 -11.99 -15.55 6.59
C ASN A 65 -10.88 -16.57 6.82
N ASN A 66 -9.84 -16.16 7.55
CA ASN A 66 -9.00 -16.99 8.40
C ASN A 66 -8.02 -16.05 9.12
N GLU A 67 -8.31 -15.90 10.39
CA GLU A 67 -7.58 -15.19 11.44
C GLU A 67 -6.06 -15.36 11.26
N ASN A 68 -5.33 -14.25 11.27
CA ASN A 68 -4.01 -14.11 11.90
C ASN A 68 -3.54 -12.65 11.76
N GLU A 69 -4.02 -11.83 12.70
CA GLU A 69 -3.39 -10.56 13.03
C GLU A 69 -2.01 -10.81 13.65
N PRO A 70 -0.98 -10.03 13.29
CA PRO A 70 0.05 -9.66 14.24
C PRO A 70 -0.32 -8.29 14.82
N LYS A 71 -0.69 -8.29 16.09
CA LYS A 71 -0.81 -7.09 16.92
C LYS A 71 0.54 -6.38 16.94
N ALA A 72 0.58 -5.14 16.47
CA ALA A 72 1.64 -4.23 16.88
C ALA A 72 1.26 -3.68 18.26
N GLU A 73 1.62 -4.44 19.29
CA GLU A 73 1.77 -3.91 20.64
C GLU A 73 2.92 -2.90 20.57
N SER A 74 2.62 -1.60 20.64
CA SER A 74 3.59 -0.60 21.08
C SER A 74 3.27 -0.25 22.52
N ASP A 75 4.14 -0.73 23.40
CA ASP A 75 4.26 -0.36 24.79
C ASP A 75 4.10 1.14 25.02
N THR A 76 3.26 1.54 25.98
CA THR A 76 3.52 2.73 26.78
C THR A 76 2.94 2.53 28.19
N GLN A 77 3.87 2.15 29.08
CA GLN A 77 4.00 2.39 30.53
C GLN A 77 2.87 1.95 31.48
#